data_AF-A0AAW0BRL3-F1
#
_entry.id   AF-A0AAW0BRL3-F1
#
_cell.length_a   1.000
_cell.length_b   1.000
_cell.length_c   1.000
_cell.angle_alpha   90.00
_cell.angle_beta   90.00
_cell.angle_gamma   90.00
#
_symmetry.space_group_name_H-M   'P 1'
#
loop_
_entity.id
_entity.type
_entity.pdbx_description
1 polymer ?
#
loop_
_entity_poly.entity_id
_entity_poly.type
_entity_poly.pdbx_seq_one_letter_code
_entity_poly.pdbx_strand_id
1 'polypeptide(L)'
;MALVRPSEILDQPNAYLSPVLANPMAPQDFQSRMPTLADVRDEAKCAIELLKGPPPTNFQIPGQGVMHPAVMYHYLVPKLCLFAFLCKETDVPEDLQPFCLWALEQRLIAVTEASDAQLWGLIGQKDGTVSMYAKSFMENQSRIKIMNHLMLVSAHINRPEDALSHMEFSFKSLAKERGLSTEDVFPRNPEIYALYGEMLSRTKSRDTQAKAVMERIVRDIGQVKDKDNANGKIISVQAKLYLSRILRRMGEVDEAEKHETYLIKWFKKNPKLIPDYMLRRWFETEGPKDPVFQGLGGTKWLTEKRNVPSYKASERMSRVCKRCGKGEGLSFKLMKCSKCLHVYYCSRKCQVEDYPSHKSNCAEHAADLQKAESLKSTSPEDSKCVHDWTLYKNSTFSRDATCHALGLRFNAERGKTHILIMRVEYVPSSSGKKHVDVLDRFRVVEAGVFRLSDTGVLKDIDRFMGYPKGKSKELMDRTVEEWERKVRDEKGKEKEREGIVFHVVYLG
;
A
#
# COMPACT_ATOMS: atom_id res chain seq x y z
N MET A 1 12.27 -2.68 24.05
CA MET A 1 10.86 -2.24 23.92
C MET A 1 10.30 -2.77 22.60
N ALA A 2 9.74 -3.98 22.62
CA ALA A 2 9.02 -4.53 21.47
C ALA A 2 7.54 -4.19 21.66
N LEU A 3 7.08 -3.15 20.95
CA LEU A 3 5.66 -2.83 20.83
C LEU A 3 5.01 -3.87 19.92
N VAL A 4 4.67 -5.04 20.45
CA VAL A 4 3.45 -5.69 19.99
C VAL A 4 2.35 -4.84 20.61
N ARG A 5 1.84 -3.86 19.85
CA ARG A 5 0.58 -3.25 20.25
C ARG A 5 -0.42 -4.40 20.28
N PRO A 6 -1.08 -4.70 21.42
CA PRO A 6 -2.40 -5.34 21.35
C PRO A 6 -3.15 -4.56 20.28
N SER A 7 -3.91 -5.22 19.41
CA SER A 7 -4.74 -4.55 18.41
C SER A 7 -5.44 -3.38 19.09
N GLU A 8 -4.89 -2.17 18.95
CA GLU A 8 -5.58 -0.93 19.26
C GLU A 8 -6.70 -1.01 18.25
N ILE A 9 -7.86 -1.49 18.72
CA ILE A 9 -9.10 -1.40 17.98
C ILE A 9 -9.14 0.08 17.66
N LEU A 10 -8.87 0.41 16.40
CA LEU A 10 -8.90 1.79 15.97
C LEU A 10 -10.33 2.24 16.29
N ASP A 11 -10.48 3.14 17.25
CA ASP A 11 -11.79 3.71 17.60
C ASP A 11 -12.47 4.32 16.36
N GLN A 12 -11.67 4.63 15.33
CA GLN A 12 -12.10 5.03 14.01
C GLN A 12 -11.66 4.01 12.94
N PRO A 13 -12.60 3.25 12.36
CA PRO A 13 -12.30 2.33 11.27
C PRO A 13 -11.81 3.09 10.02
N ASN A 14 -10.86 2.52 9.28
CA ASN A 14 -10.40 3.14 8.04
C ASN A 14 -11.47 3.01 6.96
N ALA A 15 -11.88 4.13 6.37
CA ALA A 15 -12.72 4.10 5.17
C ALA A 15 -11.95 3.39 4.04
N TYR A 16 -12.48 2.28 3.55
CA TYR A 16 -11.92 1.55 2.43
C TYR A 16 -12.61 1.95 1.13
N LEU A 17 -12.01 2.92 0.44
CA LEU A 17 -12.23 3.10 -0.99
C LEU A 17 -11.16 2.26 -1.70
N SER A 18 -11.52 1.02 -2.09
CA SER A 18 -10.74 0.30 -3.11
C SER A 18 -10.47 1.25 -4.29
N PRO A 19 -9.34 1.14 -5.01
CA PRO A 19 -9.18 1.83 -6.29
C PRO A 19 -10.33 1.52 -7.28
N VAL A 20 -10.98 0.36 -7.13
CA VAL A 20 -12.20 -0.04 -7.88
C VAL A 20 -13.45 0.71 -7.39
N LEU A 21 -13.45 1.16 -6.13
CA LEU A 21 -14.48 1.98 -5.47
C LEU A 21 -14.18 3.48 -5.48
N ALA A 22 -13.07 3.91 -6.11
CA ALA A 22 -12.77 5.32 -6.37
C ALA A 22 -13.73 5.84 -7.45
N ASN A 23 -15.02 5.84 -7.10
CA ASN A 23 -16.05 6.49 -7.88
C ASN A 23 -15.74 7.99 -7.83
N PRO A 24 -15.50 8.66 -8.97
CA PRO A 24 -15.34 10.12 -8.98
C PRO A 24 -16.58 10.85 -8.46
N MET A 25 -17.70 10.15 -8.29
CA MET A 25 -18.93 10.67 -7.68
C MET A 25 -19.02 10.48 -6.17
N ALA A 26 -18.02 9.91 -5.49
CA ALA A 26 -18.02 9.85 -4.04
C ALA A 26 -17.75 11.26 -3.46
N PRO A 27 -18.68 11.89 -2.72
CA PRO A 27 -18.44 13.13 -1.98
C PRO A 27 -17.06 13.22 -1.32
N GLN A 28 -16.37 14.34 -1.54
CA GLN A 28 -15.02 14.57 -0.99
C GLN A 28 -14.95 14.52 0.54
N ASP A 29 -16.09 14.60 1.24
CA ASP A 29 -16.19 14.54 2.70
C ASP A 29 -16.42 13.13 3.27
N PHE A 30 -16.41 12.08 2.45
CA PHE A 30 -16.75 10.71 2.89
C PHE A 30 -15.91 10.18 4.06
N GLN A 31 -14.62 10.52 4.15
CA GLN A 31 -13.77 10.09 5.27
C GLN A 31 -14.18 10.72 6.60
N SER A 32 -14.80 11.90 6.60
CA SER A 32 -15.33 12.56 7.80
C SER A 32 -16.68 12.00 8.26
N ARG A 33 -17.24 11.02 7.54
CA ARG A 33 -18.61 10.51 7.72
C ARG A 33 -18.70 9.01 8.02
N MET A 34 -17.59 8.31 8.24
CA MET A 34 -17.68 6.91 8.67
C MET A 34 -18.34 6.83 10.05
N PRO A 35 -19.37 5.99 10.24
CA PRO A 35 -19.99 5.82 11.55
C PRO A 35 -18.98 5.30 12.58
N THR A 36 -19.16 5.71 13.84
CA THR A 36 -18.33 5.17 14.93
C THR A 36 -18.66 3.71 15.18
N LEU A 37 -17.73 2.92 15.73
CA LEU A 37 -18.03 1.52 16.07
C LEU A 37 -19.16 1.40 17.10
N ALA A 38 -19.33 2.40 17.98
CA ALA A 38 -20.44 2.45 18.92
C ALA A 38 -21.79 2.55 18.19
N ASP A 39 -21.89 3.50 17.25
CA ASP A 39 -23.08 3.65 16.42
C ASP A 39 -23.44 2.37 15.65
N VAL A 40 -22.44 1.73 15.05
CA VAL A 40 -22.62 0.51 14.25
C VAL A 40 -23.10 -0.65 15.13
N ARG A 41 -22.58 -0.78 16.36
CA ARG A 41 -23.02 -1.79 17.32
C ARG A 41 -24.45 -1.56 17.79
N ASP A 42 -24.85 -0.30 17.99
CA ASP A 42 -26.22 0.01 18.38
C ASP A 42 -27.21 -0.34 17.27
N GLU A 43 -26.88 -0.03 16.01
CA GLU A 43 -27.70 -0.47 14.87
C GLU A 43 -27.65 -1.98 14.63
N ALA A 44 -26.53 -2.66 14.93
CA ALA A 44 -26.47 -4.12 14.90
C ALA A 44 -27.45 -4.77 15.89
N LYS A 45 -27.64 -4.19 17.08
CA LYS A 45 -28.70 -4.62 18.02
C LYS A 45 -30.09 -4.43 17.44
N CYS A 46 -30.34 -3.31 16.76
CA CYS A 46 -31.60 -3.10 16.05
C CYS A 46 -31.81 -4.14 14.94
N ALA A 47 -30.76 -4.50 14.20
CA ALA A 47 -30.81 -5.53 13.16
C ALA A 47 -31.22 -6.91 13.71
N ILE A 48 -30.80 -7.27 14.94
CA ILE A 48 -31.25 -8.51 15.60
C ILE A 48 -32.77 -8.55 15.75
N GLU A 49 -33.37 -7.45 16.21
CA GLU A 49 -34.83 -7.39 16.40
C GLU A 49 -35.57 -7.42 15.06
N LEU A 50 -35.02 -6.77 14.03
CA LEU A 50 -35.55 -6.84 12.67
C LEU A 50 -35.49 -8.26 12.09
N LEU A 51 -34.43 -9.01 12.39
CA LEU A 51 -34.26 -10.40 11.97
C LEU A 51 -35.21 -11.39 12.65
N LYS A 52 -35.74 -11.06 13.84
CA LYS A 52 -36.71 -11.89 14.57
C LYS A 52 -38.14 -11.71 14.06
N GLY A 53 -38.45 -10.55 13.49
CA GLY A 53 -39.79 -10.20 13.00
C GLY A 53 -40.00 -10.55 11.52
N PRO A 54 -41.26 -10.57 11.04
CA PRO A 54 -41.51 -10.58 9.61
C PRO A 54 -40.95 -9.29 8.97
N PRO A 55 -40.50 -9.33 7.71
CA PRO A 55 -40.10 -8.14 6.99
C PRO A 55 -41.22 -7.09 7.01
N PRO A 56 -40.95 -5.82 7.36
CA PRO A 56 -42.00 -4.82 7.39
C PRO A 56 -42.61 -4.63 5.99
N THR A 57 -43.94 -4.75 5.89
CA THR A 57 -44.66 -4.80 4.60
C THR A 57 -45.28 -3.47 4.17
N ASN A 58 -45.28 -2.45 5.02
CA ASN A 58 -46.03 -1.20 4.80
C ASN A 58 -45.20 0.08 4.98
N PHE A 59 -43.88 0.01 4.85
CA PHE A 59 -43.03 1.19 4.96
C PHE A 59 -43.13 2.05 3.69
N GLN A 60 -43.70 3.24 3.83
CA GLN A 60 -43.89 4.17 2.71
C GLN A 60 -43.03 5.42 2.91
N ILE A 61 -42.35 5.84 1.85
CA ILE A 61 -41.67 7.14 1.80
C ILE A 61 -42.52 8.06 0.91
N PRO A 62 -42.86 9.28 1.37
CA PRO A 62 -43.61 10.24 0.56
C PRO A 62 -42.97 10.41 -0.83
N GLY A 63 -43.73 10.11 -1.88
CA GLY A 63 -43.28 10.19 -3.28
C GLY A 63 -42.59 8.95 -3.86
N GLN A 64 -42.25 7.93 -3.07
CA GLN A 64 -41.63 6.67 -3.55
C GLN A 64 -42.55 5.44 -3.43
N GLY A 65 -43.70 5.58 -2.77
CA GLY A 65 -44.65 4.48 -2.56
C GLY A 65 -44.18 3.49 -1.49
N VAL A 66 -44.69 2.26 -1.56
CA VAL A 66 -44.29 1.16 -0.65
C VAL A 66 -42.87 0.73 -1.01
N MET A 67 -41.97 0.76 -0.03
CA MET A 67 -40.56 0.42 -0.21
C MET A 67 -40.34 -1.09 -0.23
N HIS A 68 -39.43 -1.56 -1.08
CA HIS A 68 -38.93 -2.94 -1.01
C HIS A 68 -38.31 -3.19 0.37
N PRO A 69 -38.59 -4.33 1.06
CA PRO A 69 -38.10 -4.56 2.42
C PRO A 69 -36.58 -4.40 2.56
N ALA A 70 -35.83 -4.90 1.58
CA ALA A 70 -34.38 -4.77 1.54
C ALA A 70 -33.90 -3.31 1.48
N VAL A 71 -34.61 -2.44 0.75
CA VAL A 71 -34.28 -1.00 0.69
C VAL A 71 -34.58 -0.32 2.02
N MET A 72 -35.68 -0.69 2.66
CA MET A 72 -36.04 -0.12 3.97
C MET A 72 -35.01 -0.44 5.05
N TYR A 73 -34.35 -1.61 5.05
CA TYR A 73 -33.29 -1.87 6.02
C TYR A 73 -32.15 -0.84 5.96
N HIS A 74 -31.83 -0.31 4.77
CA HIS A 74 -30.88 0.79 4.65
C HIS A 74 -31.33 2.11 5.29
N TYR A 75 -32.63 2.31 5.49
CA TYR A 75 -33.16 3.47 6.22
C TYR A 75 -33.27 3.21 7.73
N LEU A 76 -33.47 1.96 8.15
CA LEU A 76 -33.61 1.59 9.55
C LEU A 76 -32.26 1.43 10.25
N VAL A 77 -31.25 0.93 9.53
CA VAL A 77 -29.87 0.74 10.03
C VAL A 77 -28.84 1.33 9.05
N PRO A 78 -28.92 2.65 8.75
CA PRO A 78 -28.11 3.29 7.72
C PRO A 78 -26.62 3.26 8.04
N LYS A 79 -26.22 3.37 9.30
CA LYS A 79 -24.82 3.39 9.71
C LYS A 79 -24.19 2.01 9.59
N LEU A 80 -24.91 0.94 9.95
CA LEU A 80 -24.46 -0.44 9.75
C LEU A 80 -24.30 -0.74 8.24
N CYS A 81 -25.30 -0.39 7.42
CA CYS A 81 -25.22 -0.60 5.98
C CYS A 81 -24.07 0.19 5.33
N LEU A 82 -23.88 1.45 5.74
CA LEU A 82 -22.79 2.30 5.25
C LEU A 82 -21.42 1.73 5.67
N PHE A 83 -21.28 1.36 6.95
CA PHE A 83 -20.09 0.75 7.48
C PHE A 83 -19.76 -0.58 6.78
N ALA A 84 -20.73 -1.48 6.61
CA ALA A 84 -20.52 -2.77 5.95
C ALA A 84 -20.05 -2.61 4.49
N PHE A 85 -20.57 -1.60 3.78
CA PHE A 85 -20.20 -1.34 2.40
C PHE A 85 -18.81 -0.68 2.25
N LEU A 86 -18.50 0.28 3.13
CA LEU A 86 -17.29 1.11 3.01
C LEU A 86 -16.11 0.66 3.86
N CYS A 87 -16.33 -0.12 4.93
CA CYS A 87 -15.24 -0.59 5.78
C CYS A 87 -14.41 -1.64 5.05
N LYS A 88 -13.13 -1.73 5.43
CA LYS A 88 -12.29 -2.85 5.03
C LYS A 88 -12.70 -4.07 5.83
N GLU A 89 -12.87 -5.21 5.17
CA GLU A 89 -13.30 -6.46 5.80
C GLU A 89 -12.37 -6.90 6.96
N THR A 90 -11.08 -6.56 6.88
CA THR A 90 -10.08 -6.87 7.92
C THR A 90 -10.17 -5.97 9.15
N ASP A 91 -10.89 -4.86 9.03
CA ASP A 91 -11.04 -3.84 10.07
C ASP A 91 -12.40 -3.99 10.77
N VAL A 92 -13.25 -4.94 10.33
CA VAL A 92 -14.54 -5.24 10.95
C VAL A 92 -14.35 -6.11 12.19
N PRO A 93 -14.74 -5.63 13.39
CA PRO A 93 -14.73 -6.42 14.61
C PRO A 93 -15.50 -7.72 14.46
N GLU A 94 -15.02 -8.81 15.07
CA GLU A 94 -15.60 -10.15 14.93
C GLU A 94 -17.10 -10.19 15.31
N ASP A 95 -17.50 -9.42 16.33
CA ASP A 95 -18.89 -9.27 16.76
C ASP A 95 -19.82 -8.61 15.72
N LEU A 96 -19.25 -7.83 14.80
CA LEU A 96 -19.99 -7.11 13.76
C LEU A 96 -20.02 -7.83 12.41
N GLN A 97 -19.19 -8.87 12.20
CA GLN A 97 -19.06 -9.50 10.90
C GLN A 97 -20.37 -10.12 10.38
N PRO A 98 -21.18 -10.86 11.18
CA PRO A 98 -22.45 -11.41 10.71
C PRO A 98 -23.44 -10.32 10.28
N PHE A 99 -23.48 -9.21 11.01
CA PHE A 99 -24.37 -8.07 10.72
C PHE A 99 -23.93 -7.32 9.46
N CYS A 100 -22.62 -7.17 9.25
CA CYS A 100 -22.10 -6.59 8.01
C CYS A 100 -22.43 -7.46 6.80
N LEU A 101 -22.26 -8.79 6.92
CA LEU A 101 -22.62 -9.72 5.87
C LEU A 101 -24.12 -9.66 5.54
N TRP A 102 -24.98 -9.70 6.56
CA TRP A 102 -26.42 -9.53 6.39
C TRP A 102 -26.77 -8.20 5.70
N ALA A 103 -26.19 -7.08 6.16
CA ALA A 103 -26.46 -5.77 5.57
C ALA A 103 -26.03 -5.69 4.08
N LEU A 104 -24.93 -6.36 3.72
CA LEU A 104 -24.49 -6.46 2.33
C LEU A 104 -25.40 -7.36 1.49
N GLU A 105 -25.93 -8.44 2.05
CA GLU A 105 -26.92 -9.30 1.39
C GLU A 105 -28.23 -8.54 1.14
N GLN A 106 -28.73 -7.79 2.14
CA GLN A 106 -29.89 -6.92 1.95
C GLN A 106 -29.62 -5.86 0.87
N ARG A 107 -28.42 -5.30 0.82
CA ARG A 107 -28.03 -4.39 -0.27
C ARG A 107 -28.09 -5.07 -1.63
N LEU A 108 -27.57 -6.29 -1.74
CA LEU A 108 -27.59 -7.04 -2.99
C LEU A 108 -29.03 -7.29 -3.44
N ILE A 109 -29.90 -7.77 -2.54
CA ILE A 109 -31.34 -7.99 -2.79
C ILE A 109 -32.00 -6.68 -3.24
N ALA A 110 -31.75 -5.57 -2.53
CA ALA A 110 -32.27 -4.27 -2.89
C ALA A 110 -31.87 -3.88 -4.31
N VAL A 111 -30.58 -3.98 -4.66
CA VAL A 111 -30.07 -3.63 -5.99
C VAL A 111 -30.65 -4.53 -7.09
N THR A 112 -30.92 -5.81 -6.82
CA THR A 112 -31.43 -6.75 -7.84
C THR A 112 -32.95 -6.71 -8.00
N GLU A 113 -33.69 -6.47 -6.93
CA GLU A 113 -35.15 -6.65 -6.88
C GLU A 113 -35.94 -5.34 -6.79
N ALA A 114 -35.37 -4.27 -6.23
CA ALA A 114 -36.08 -3.00 -6.09
C ALA A 114 -36.19 -2.24 -7.42
N SER A 115 -37.21 -1.37 -7.50
CA SER A 115 -37.39 -0.47 -8.64
C SER A 115 -36.32 0.63 -8.66
N ASP A 116 -36.00 1.15 -9.84
CA ASP A 116 -34.98 2.18 -9.97
C ASP A 116 -35.34 3.46 -9.18
N ALA A 117 -36.63 3.76 -9.05
CA ALA A 117 -37.13 4.87 -8.22
C ALA A 117 -36.81 4.68 -6.73
N GLN A 118 -36.91 3.45 -6.21
CA GLN A 118 -36.59 3.14 -4.81
C GLN A 118 -35.08 3.17 -4.53
N LEU A 119 -34.27 2.80 -5.53
CA LEU A 119 -32.81 2.79 -5.42
C LEU A 119 -32.20 4.19 -5.36
N TRP A 120 -32.92 5.23 -5.79
CA TRP A 120 -32.45 6.62 -5.82
C TRP A 120 -31.81 7.07 -4.49
N GLY A 121 -32.47 6.77 -3.37
CA GLY A 121 -31.97 7.12 -2.02
C GLY A 121 -30.70 6.39 -1.60
N LEU A 122 -30.40 5.23 -2.20
CA LEU A 122 -29.18 4.46 -1.93
C LEU A 122 -27.97 4.96 -2.71
N ILE A 123 -28.20 5.65 -3.84
CA ILE A 123 -27.17 6.00 -4.82
C ILE A 123 -26.83 7.49 -4.76
N GLY A 124 -27.77 8.32 -4.31
CA GLY A 124 -27.58 9.77 -4.25
C GLY A 124 -27.49 10.45 -5.63
N GLN A 125 -27.99 9.81 -6.70
CA GLN A 125 -28.25 10.50 -7.97
C GLN A 125 -29.45 11.44 -7.78
N LYS A 126 -29.71 12.40 -8.69
CA LYS A 126 -30.76 13.42 -8.51
C LYS A 126 -31.88 13.35 -9.55
N ASP A 127 -31.72 12.54 -10.58
CA ASP A 127 -32.57 12.50 -11.79
C ASP A 127 -33.56 11.32 -11.83
N GLY A 128 -33.62 10.50 -10.77
CA GLY A 128 -34.64 9.46 -10.61
C GLY A 128 -34.47 8.21 -11.50
N THR A 129 -33.54 8.20 -12.45
CA THR A 129 -33.23 7.03 -13.29
C THR A 129 -31.85 6.49 -12.95
N VAL A 130 -31.80 5.27 -12.39
CA VAL A 130 -30.53 4.56 -12.20
C VAL A 130 -30.11 3.99 -13.54
N SER A 131 -28.99 4.46 -14.09
CA SER A 131 -28.48 3.84 -15.32
C SER A 131 -28.26 2.33 -15.13
N MET A 132 -28.56 1.54 -16.16
CA MET A 132 -28.30 0.08 -16.16
C MET A 132 -26.86 -0.24 -15.75
N TYR A 133 -25.91 0.63 -16.17
CA TYR A 133 -24.51 0.54 -15.77
C TYR A 133 -24.32 0.74 -14.26
N ALA A 134 -24.94 1.75 -13.65
CA ALA A 134 -24.85 1.99 -12.21
C ALA A 134 -25.43 0.81 -11.41
N LYS A 135 -26.56 0.24 -11.85
CA LYS A 135 -27.17 -0.94 -11.22
C LYS A 135 -26.24 -2.15 -11.25
N SER A 136 -25.70 -2.49 -12.42
CA SER A 136 -24.74 -3.61 -12.57
C SER A 136 -23.46 -3.38 -11.76
N PHE A 137 -22.94 -2.15 -11.77
CA PHE A 137 -21.78 -1.79 -10.96
C PHE A 137 -22.02 -2.03 -9.47
N MET A 138 -23.15 -1.55 -8.93
CA MET A 138 -23.49 -1.75 -7.52
C MET A 138 -23.71 -3.21 -7.16
N GLU A 139 -24.35 -3.97 -8.06
CA GLU A 139 -24.56 -5.40 -7.86
C GLU A 139 -23.20 -6.10 -7.73
N ASN A 140 -22.30 -5.84 -8.68
CA ASN A 140 -20.97 -6.40 -8.69
C ASN A 140 -20.14 -5.98 -7.45
N GLN A 141 -20.21 -4.71 -7.04
CA GLN A 141 -19.54 -4.26 -5.81
C GLN A 141 -20.08 -4.95 -4.56
N SER A 142 -21.40 -5.11 -4.46
CA SER A 142 -22.03 -5.78 -3.32
C SER A 142 -21.58 -7.24 -3.25
N ARG A 143 -21.57 -7.94 -4.40
CA ARG A 143 -21.06 -9.32 -4.49
C ARG A 143 -19.58 -9.43 -4.10
N ILE A 144 -18.72 -8.54 -4.60
CA ILE A 144 -17.29 -8.53 -4.24
C ILE A 144 -17.11 -8.31 -2.73
N LYS A 145 -17.90 -7.42 -2.12
CA LYS A 145 -17.85 -7.17 -0.68
C LYS A 145 -18.32 -8.37 0.13
N ILE A 146 -19.47 -8.95 -0.21
CA ILE A 146 -19.99 -10.19 0.42
C ILE A 146 -18.94 -11.29 0.37
N MET A 147 -18.40 -11.53 -0.82
CA MET A 147 -17.37 -12.52 -1.08
C MET A 147 -16.10 -12.29 -0.23
N ASN A 148 -15.62 -11.05 -0.09
CA ASN A 148 -14.48 -10.75 0.78
C ASN A 148 -14.78 -11.04 2.25
N HIS A 149 -15.99 -10.72 2.74
CA HIS A 149 -16.44 -11.07 4.09
C HIS A 149 -16.51 -12.58 4.31
N LEU A 150 -17.11 -13.32 3.36
CA LEU A 150 -17.21 -14.79 3.41
C LEU A 150 -15.83 -15.48 3.39
N MET A 151 -14.82 -14.81 2.83
CA MET A 151 -13.44 -15.30 2.71
C MET A 151 -12.52 -14.86 3.84
N LEU A 152 -13.00 -14.11 4.83
CA LEU A 152 -12.23 -13.83 6.04
C LEU A 152 -11.78 -15.14 6.69
N VAL A 153 -10.72 -15.05 7.49
CA VAL A 153 -10.22 -16.19 8.27
C VAL A 153 -10.50 -15.86 9.73
N SER A 154 -11.78 -15.67 10.07
CA SER A 154 -12.22 -15.62 11.45
C SER A 154 -12.71 -17.00 11.88
N ALA A 155 -12.80 -17.25 13.19
CA ALA A 155 -13.28 -18.54 13.70
C ALA A 155 -14.71 -18.85 13.21
N HIS A 156 -15.47 -17.81 12.84
CA HIS A 156 -16.90 -17.89 12.53
C HIS A 156 -17.23 -17.77 11.05
N ILE A 157 -16.36 -17.18 10.22
CA ILE A 157 -16.65 -16.94 8.80
C ILE A 157 -15.47 -17.41 7.96
N ASN A 158 -15.65 -18.56 7.30
CA ASN A 158 -14.75 -19.14 6.31
C ASN A 158 -15.61 -20.00 5.36
N ARG A 159 -16.40 -19.33 4.51
CA ARG A 159 -17.42 -19.93 3.65
C ARG A 159 -17.04 -19.79 2.17
N PRO A 160 -15.97 -20.46 1.70
CA PRO A 160 -15.45 -20.26 0.36
C PRO A 160 -16.40 -20.71 -0.75
N GLU A 161 -17.28 -21.68 -0.51
CA GLU A 161 -18.27 -22.15 -1.50
C GLU A 161 -19.35 -21.08 -1.76
N ASP A 162 -19.82 -20.41 -0.71
CA ASP A 162 -20.77 -19.30 -0.83
C ASP A 162 -20.11 -18.11 -1.54
N ALA A 163 -18.86 -17.79 -1.18
CA ALA A 163 -18.08 -16.76 -1.85
C ALA A 163 -17.89 -17.05 -3.35
N LEU A 164 -17.64 -18.32 -3.69
CA LEU A 164 -17.47 -18.79 -5.07
C LEU A 164 -18.73 -18.54 -5.90
N SER A 165 -19.93 -18.76 -5.33
CA SER A 165 -21.20 -18.51 -6.01
C SER A 165 -21.36 -17.04 -6.40
N HIS A 166 -21.00 -16.11 -5.51
CA HIS A 166 -20.98 -14.68 -5.83
C HIS A 166 -19.94 -14.35 -6.90
N MET A 167 -18.76 -14.96 -6.84
CA MET A 167 -17.69 -14.75 -7.82
C MET A 167 -18.08 -15.25 -9.22
N GLU A 168 -18.66 -16.45 -9.34
CA GLU A 168 -19.10 -17.00 -10.62
C GLU A 168 -20.15 -16.12 -11.28
N PHE A 169 -21.05 -15.52 -10.50
CA PHE A 169 -21.98 -14.53 -11.01
C PHE A 169 -21.24 -13.29 -11.55
N SER A 170 -20.37 -12.69 -10.74
CA SER A 170 -19.57 -11.52 -11.13
C SER A 170 -18.75 -11.78 -12.41
N PHE A 171 -18.22 -12.99 -12.56
CA PHE A 171 -17.52 -13.44 -13.76
C PHE A 171 -18.41 -13.48 -14.99
N LYS A 172 -19.58 -14.13 -14.89
CA LYS A 172 -20.55 -14.23 -15.99
C LYS A 172 -21.03 -12.85 -16.42
N SER A 173 -21.32 -11.96 -15.47
CA SER A 173 -21.74 -10.58 -15.76
C SER A 173 -20.63 -9.79 -16.44
N LEU A 174 -19.39 -9.82 -15.92
CA LEU A 174 -18.26 -9.12 -16.54
C LEU A 174 -17.95 -9.64 -17.95
N ALA A 175 -18.05 -10.95 -18.15
CA ALA A 175 -17.86 -11.58 -19.46
C ALA A 175 -18.93 -11.10 -20.44
N LYS A 176 -20.21 -11.15 -20.04
CA LYS A 176 -21.35 -10.68 -20.84
C LYS A 176 -21.24 -9.19 -21.22
N GLU A 177 -20.96 -8.31 -20.26
CA GLU A 177 -20.82 -6.87 -20.48
C GLU A 177 -19.72 -6.52 -21.49
N ARG A 178 -18.68 -7.34 -21.56
CA ARG A 178 -17.51 -7.10 -22.40
C ARG A 178 -17.53 -7.91 -23.70
N GLY A 179 -18.56 -8.72 -23.94
CA GLY A 179 -18.62 -9.64 -25.08
C GLY A 179 -17.48 -10.65 -25.07
N LEU A 180 -17.11 -11.14 -23.88
CA LEU A 180 -15.98 -12.03 -23.65
C LEU A 180 -16.46 -13.43 -23.28
N SER A 181 -15.61 -14.42 -23.55
CA SER A 181 -15.71 -15.70 -22.84
C SER A 181 -15.25 -15.52 -21.39
N THR A 182 -15.67 -16.42 -20.49
CA THR A 182 -15.15 -16.47 -19.13
C THR A 182 -13.64 -16.74 -19.09
N GLU A 183 -13.09 -17.38 -20.13
CA GLU A 183 -11.66 -17.63 -20.28
C GLU A 183 -10.86 -16.36 -20.60
N ASP A 184 -11.48 -15.34 -21.20
CA ASP A 184 -10.82 -14.08 -21.57
C ASP A 184 -10.77 -13.05 -20.41
N VAL A 185 -11.31 -13.41 -19.25
CA VAL A 185 -11.30 -12.53 -18.07
C VAL A 185 -9.87 -12.34 -17.55
N PHE A 186 -9.02 -13.37 -17.58
CA PHE A 186 -7.67 -13.33 -16.99
C PHE A 186 -6.78 -12.22 -17.57
N PRO A 187 -6.57 -12.11 -18.90
CA PRO A 187 -5.71 -11.05 -19.45
C PRO A 187 -6.22 -9.63 -19.18
N ARG A 188 -7.53 -9.47 -18.93
CA ARG A 188 -8.16 -8.16 -18.69
C ARG A 188 -8.27 -7.78 -17.22
N ASN A 189 -8.43 -8.76 -16.33
CA ASN A 189 -8.52 -8.56 -14.89
C ASN A 189 -7.90 -9.75 -14.14
N PRO A 190 -6.56 -9.79 -14.05
CA PRO A 190 -5.85 -10.89 -13.41
C PRO A 190 -6.11 -10.96 -11.90
N GLU A 191 -6.47 -9.84 -11.25
CA GLU A 191 -6.81 -9.80 -9.81
C GLU A 191 -8.08 -10.59 -9.51
N ILE A 192 -9.15 -10.31 -10.24
CA ILE A 192 -10.43 -11.03 -10.09
C ILE A 192 -10.24 -12.52 -10.40
N TYR A 193 -9.40 -12.85 -11.39
CA TYR A 193 -9.07 -14.25 -11.73
C TYR A 193 -8.26 -14.97 -10.66
N ALA A 194 -7.27 -14.31 -10.06
CA ALA A 194 -6.52 -14.85 -8.93
C ALA A 194 -7.42 -15.11 -7.72
N LEU A 195 -8.35 -14.19 -7.47
CA LEU A 195 -9.33 -14.29 -6.38
C LEU A 195 -10.32 -15.44 -6.59
N TYR A 196 -10.77 -15.66 -7.84
CA TYR A 196 -11.57 -16.84 -8.21
C TYR A 196 -10.81 -18.15 -7.99
N GLY A 197 -9.55 -18.21 -8.42
CA GLY A 197 -8.69 -19.35 -8.14
C GLY A 197 -8.53 -19.61 -6.65
N GLU A 198 -8.34 -18.56 -5.84
CA GLU A 198 -8.22 -18.70 -4.39
C GLU A 198 -9.48 -19.34 -3.79
N MET A 199 -10.67 -18.92 -4.23
CA MET A 199 -11.93 -19.50 -3.76
C MET A 199 -12.02 -20.98 -4.11
N LEU A 200 -11.81 -21.32 -5.38
CA LEU A 200 -11.75 -22.72 -5.82
C LEU A 200 -10.76 -23.56 -5.02
N SER A 201 -9.57 -23.01 -4.74
CA SER A 201 -8.57 -23.70 -3.93
C SER A 201 -9.04 -23.93 -2.49
N ARG A 202 -9.80 -23.00 -1.92
CA ARG A 202 -10.29 -23.08 -0.53
C ARG A 202 -11.54 -23.95 -0.38
N THR A 203 -12.33 -24.19 -1.43
CA THR A 203 -13.48 -25.11 -1.36
C THR A 203 -13.06 -26.57 -1.24
N LYS A 204 -11.86 -26.93 -1.73
CA LYS A 204 -11.27 -28.30 -1.72
C LYS A 204 -12.05 -29.33 -2.55
N SER A 205 -13.35 -29.16 -2.75
CA SER A 205 -14.23 -29.98 -3.59
C SER A 205 -13.98 -29.80 -5.10
N ARG A 206 -13.24 -28.76 -5.49
CA ARG A 206 -13.00 -28.38 -6.90
C ARG A 206 -11.51 -28.30 -7.26
N ASP A 207 -10.68 -29.13 -6.65
CA ASP A 207 -9.21 -29.08 -6.79
C ASP A 207 -8.73 -29.19 -8.26
N THR A 208 -9.35 -30.02 -9.10
CA THR A 208 -9.01 -30.09 -10.53
C THR A 208 -9.21 -28.76 -11.24
N GLN A 209 -10.33 -28.08 -10.98
CA GLN A 209 -10.63 -26.76 -11.55
C GLN A 209 -9.69 -25.69 -10.97
N ALA A 210 -9.45 -25.74 -9.66
CA ALA A 210 -8.52 -24.84 -8.98
C ALA A 210 -7.11 -24.95 -9.55
N LYS A 211 -6.62 -26.19 -9.79
CA LYS A 211 -5.31 -26.48 -10.38
C LYS A 211 -5.20 -25.81 -11.75
N ALA A 212 -6.16 -26.05 -12.65
CA ALA A 212 -6.15 -25.48 -14.00
C ALA A 212 -6.11 -23.95 -13.99
N VAL A 213 -6.88 -23.31 -13.11
CA VAL A 213 -6.90 -21.85 -12.93
C VAL A 213 -5.53 -21.34 -12.43
N MET A 214 -4.95 -21.98 -11.42
CA MET A 214 -3.67 -21.56 -10.86
C MET A 214 -2.49 -21.77 -11.81
N GLU A 215 -2.44 -22.91 -12.50
CA GLU A 215 -1.43 -23.19 -13.52
C GLU A 215 -1.49 -22.16 -14.65
N ARG A 216 -2.70 -21.80 -15.08
CA ARG A 216 -2.91 -20.75 -16.08
C ARG A 216 -2.35 -19.42 -15.62
N ILE A 217 -2.63 -18.99 -14.38
CA ILE A 217 -2.08 -17.75 -13.84
C ILE A 217 -0.54 -17.82 -13.83
N VAL A 218 0.04 -18.91 -13.32
CA VAL A 218 1.50 -19.06 -13.23
C VAL A 218 2.17 -19.00 -14.60
N ARG A 219 1.57 -19.61 -15.63
CA ARG A 219 2.07 -19.64 -17.00
C ARG A 219 1.90 -18.29 -17.71
N ASP A 220 0.72 -17.69 -17.60
CA ASP A 220 0.29 -16.60 -18.49
C ASP A 220 0.44 -15.21 -17.85
N ILE A 221 0.72 -15.09 -16.54
CA ILE A 221 0.91 -13.78 -15.88
C ILE A 221 2.05 -12.97 -16.51
N GLY A 222 3.03 -13.64 -17.11
CA GLY A 222 4.13 -13.02 -17.87
C GLY A 222 3.71 -12.35 -19.19
N GLN A 223 2.47 -12.53 -19.62
CA GLN A 223 1.91 -11.92 -20.84
C GLN A 223 1.01 -10.72 -20.54
N VAL A 224 0.61 -10.54 -19.27
CA VAL A 224 -0.23 -9.41 -18.86
C VAL A 224 0.60 -8.11 -18.89
N LYS A 225 -0.01 -7.02 -19.40
CA LYS A 225 0.63 -5.69 -19.56
C LYS A 225 1.33 -5.18 -18.29
N ASP A 226 0.83 -5.62 -17.13
CA ASP A 226 1.21 -5.18 -15.80
C ASP A 226 2.05 -6.19 -15.00
N LYS A 227 2.54 -7.26 -15.63
CA LYS A 227 3.31 -8.33 -14.97
C LYS A 227 4.48 -7.85 -14.09
N ASP A 228 5.09 -6.74 -14.48
CA ASP A 228 6.31 -6.21 -13.88
C ASP A 228 6.03 -5.31 -12.68
N ASN A 229 4.78 -4.90 -12.48
CA ASN A 229 4.37 -4.11 -11.34
C ASN A 229 4.32 -4.99 -10.06
N ALA A 230 4.07 -4.36 -8.91
CA ALA A 230 3.99 -5.10 -7.64
C ALA A 230 2.83 -6.12 -7.65
N ASN A 231 1.71 -5.74 -8.27
CA ASN A 231 0.48 -6.53 -8.28
C ASN A 231 0.60 -7.83 -9.08
N GLY A 232 1.18 -7.80 -10.29
CA GLY A 232 1.41 -9.02 -11.09
C GLY A 232 2.25 -10.07 -10.34
N LYS A 233 3.19 -9.63 -9.51
CA LYS A 233 4.00 -10.53 -8.66
C LYS A 233 3.22 -11.05 -7.46
N ILE A 234 2.41 -10.20 -6.83
CA ILE A 234 1.51 -10.61 -5.74
C ILE A 234 0.61 -11.74 -6.25
N ILE A 235 -0.01 -11.56 -7.42
CA ILE A 235 -0.85 -12.57 -8.09
C ILE A 235 -0.05 -13.85 -8.40
N SER A 236 1.17 -13.72 -8.94
CA SER A 236 2.00 -14.90 -9.25
C SER A 236 2.39 -15.70 -7.99
N VAL A 237 2.75 -15.00 -6.90
CA VAL A 237 3.10 -15.62 -5.62
C VAL A 237 1.88 -16.27 -4.97
N GLN A 238 0.74 -15.59 -4.98
CA GLN A 238 -0.54 -16.12 -4.52
C GLN A 238 -0.90 -17.40 -5.29
N ALA A 239 -0.80 -17.38 -6.62
CA ALA A 239 -1.14 -18.52 -7.45
C ALA A 239 -0.22 -19.71 -7.19
N LYS A 240 1.10 -19.49 -7.06
CA LYS A 240 2.05 -20.55 -6.70
C LYS A 240 1.78 -21.13 -5.31
N LEU A 241 1.37 -20.30 -4.34
CA LEU A 241 1.06 -20.75 -2.99
C LEU A 241 -0.18 -21.64 -2.96
N TYR A 242 -1.26 -21.24 -3.62
CA TYR A 242 -2.45 -22.08 -3.68
C TYR A 242 -2.24 -23.30 -4.57
N LEU A 243 -1.48 -23.19 -5.67
CA LEU A 243 -1.11 -24.32 -6.51
C LEU A 243 -0.36 -25.39 -5.74
N SER A 244 0.63 -25.02 -4.91
CA SER A 244 1.37 -26.01 -4.12
C SER A 244 0.46 -26.77 -3.13
N ARG A 245 -0.52 -26.08 -2.54
CA ARG A 245 -1.52 -26.71 -1.66
C ARG A 245 -2.41 -27.69 -2.42
N ILE A 246 -2.90 -27.29 -3.59
CA ILE A 246 -3.74 -28.14 -4.45
C ILE A 246 -2.96 -29.38 -4.89
N LEU A 247 -1.75 -29.20 -5.43
CA LEU A 247 -0.86 -30.29 -5.84
C LEU A 247 -0.63 -31.29 -4.69
N ARG A 248 -0.33 -30.78 -3.49
CA ARG A 248 -0.11 -31.62 -2.31
C ARG A 248 -1.36 -32.44 -1.94
N ARG A 249 -2.56 -31.84 -1.98
CA ARG A 249 -3.83 -32.56 -1.74
C ARG A 249 -4.13 -33.61 -2.80
N MET A 250 -3.75 -33.34 -4.04
CA MET A 250 -3.88 -34.27 -5.17
C MET A 250 -2.81 -35.38 -5.18
N GLY A 251 -1.87 -35.39 -4.23
CA GLY A 251 -0.79 -36.38 -4.14
C GLY A 251 0.43 -36.06 -5.02
N GLU A 252 0.48 -34.91 -5.68
CA GLU A 252 1.61 -34.44 -6.51
C GLU A 252 2.66 -33.72 -5.66
N VAL A 253 3.22 -34.45 -4.68
CA VAL A 253 4.08 -33.88 -3.63
C VAL A 253 5.36 -33.24 -4.18
N ASP A 254 6.03 -33.89 -5.12
CA ASP A 254 7.30 -33.38 -5.68
C ASP A 254 7.14 -32.03 -6.38
N GLU A 255 6.02 -31.83 -7.09
CA GLU A 255 5.75 -30.56 -7.78
C GLU A 255 5.34 -29.47 -6.77
N ALA A 256 4.57 -29.83 -5.74
CA ALA A 256 4.26 -28.93 -4.64
C ALA A 256 5.54 -28.41 -3.96
N GLU A 257 6.50 -29.28 -3.66
CA GLU A 257 7.76 -28.91 -2.98
C GLU A 257 8.63 -27.95 -3.80
N LYS A 258 8.61 -28.04 -5.14
CA LYS A 258 9.28 -27.06 -6.02
C LYS A 258 8.71 -25.66 -5.83
N HIS A 259 7.38 -25.55 -5.81
CA HIS A 259 6.69 -24.29 -5.56
C HIS A 259 6.95 -23.78 -4.15
N GLU A 260 6.87 -24.63 -3.13
CA GLU A 260 7.11 -24.28 -1.73
C GLU A 260 8.53 -23.75 -1.51
N THR A 261 9.54 -24.44 -2.06
CA THR A 261 10.94 -24.02 -2.00
C THR A 261 11.16 -22.65 -2.65
N TYR A 262 10.55 -22.42 -3.81
CA TYR A 262 10.57 -21.12 -4.47
C TYR A 262 9.96 -20.04 -3.57
N LEU A 263 8.76 -20.30 -3.01
CA LEU A 263 8.02 -19.34 -2.19
C LEU A 263 8.79 -18.98 -0.92
N ILE A 264 9.39 -19.95 -0.21
CA ILE A 264 10.19 -19.70 0.99
C ILE A 264 11.36 -18.76 0.68
N LYS A 265 12.10 -19.02 -0.41
CA LYS A 265 13.21 -18.15 -0.85
C LYS A 265 12.69 -16.75 -1.24
N TRP A 266 11.56 -16.70 -1.94
CA TRP A 266 10.96 -15.45 -2.40
C TRP A 266 10.49 -14.57 -1.24
N PHE A 267 9.77 -15.12 -0.26
CA PHE A 267 9.29 -14.40 0.92
C PHE A 267 10.45 -13.91 1.80
N LYS A 268 11.52 -14.72 1.96
CA LYS A 268 12.74 -14.28 2.66
C LYS A 268 13.43 -13.11 1.96
N LYS A 269 13.38 -13.06 0.62
CA LYS A 269 13.96 -11.96 -0.17
C LYS A 269 13.06 -10.71 -0.20
N ASN A 270 11.75 -10.87 -0.07
CA ASN A 270 10.74 -9.83 -0.23
C ASN A 270 9.75 -9.74 0.96
N PRO A 271 10.23 -9.64 2.22
CA PRO A 271 9.37 -9.80 3.40
C PRO A 271 8.27 -8.73 3.49
N LYS A 272 8.43 -7.56 2.88
CA LYS A 272 7.48 -6.43 2.98
C LYS A 272 6.66 -6.18 1.73
N LEU A 273 6.85 -6.96 0.67
CA LEU A 273 6.15 -6.69 -0.60
C LEU A 273 4.66 -7.01 -0.49
N ILE A 274 4.31 -8.02 0.31
CA ILE A 274 2.91 -8.40 0.57
C ILE A 274 2.48 -7.72 1.87
N PRO A 275 1.34 -7.00 1.90
CA PRO A 275 0.77 -6.46 3.14
C PRO A 275 0.42 -7.53 4.17
N ASP A 276 0.44 -7.17 5.46
CA ASP A 276 0.20 -8.08 6.60
C ASP A 276 -1.12 -8.82 6.48
N TYR A 277 -2.18 -8.07 6.18
CA TYR A 277 -3.52 -8.62 6.09
C TYR A 277 -3.66 -9.68 4.99
N MET A 278 -2.92 -9.54 3.88
CA MET A 278 -2.90 -10.56 2.82
C MET A 278 -2.14 -11.80 3.27
N LEU A 279 -1.00 -11.64 3.95
CA LEU A 279 -0.23 -12.79 4.45
C LEU A 279 -1.00 -13.59 5.49
N ARG A 280 -1.71 -12.90 6.39
CA ARG A 280 -2.62 -13.53 7.36
C ARG A 280 -3.71 -14.32 6.63
N ARG A 281 -4.42 -13.66 5.72
CA ARG A 281 -5.42 -14.29 4.84
C ARG A 281 -4.85 -15.51 4.09
N TRP A 282 -3.60 -15.47 3.66
CA TRP A 282 -2.99 -16.58 2.93
C TRP A 282 -2.58 -17.74 3.84
N PHE A 283 -1.95 -17.47 4.99
CA PHE A 283 -1.34 -18.52 5.82
C PHE A 283 -2.23 -19.02 6.95
N GLU A 284 -3.22 -18.25 7.41
CA GLU A 284 -4.13 -18.67 8.48
C GLU A 284 -5.19 -19.67 7.98
N THR A 285 -5.41 -19.80 6.65
CA THR A 285 -6.47 -20.68 6.08
C THR A 285 -6.24 -22.18 6.28
N GLU A 286 -5.00 -22.65 6.20
CA GLU A 286 -4.64 -24.08 6.37
C GLU A 286 -4.03 -24.33 7.77
N GLY A 287 -3.99 -23.30 8.62
CA GLY A 287 -3.43 -23.35 9.96
C GLY A 287 -1.90 -23.52 9.99
N PRO A 288 -1.33 -23.95 11.13
CA PRO A 288 0.12 -24.01 11.35
C PRO A 288 0.84 -25.12 10.54
N LYS A 289 0.10 -25.89 9.72
CA LYS A 289 0.62 -27.02 8.95
C LYS A 289 1.08 -26.64 7.53
N ASP A 290 0.91 -25.39 7.11
CA ASP A 290 1.33 -24.96 5.78
C ASP A 290 2.87 -25.05 5.61
N PRO A 291 3.39 -25.83 4.65
CA PRO A 291 4.84 -26.04 4.50
C PRO A 291 5.63 -24.76 4.19
N VAL A 292 5.04 -23.83 3.44
CA VAL A 292 5.67 -22.53 3.14
C VAL A 292 5.77 -21.72 4.42
N PHE A 293 4.68 -21.65 5.18
CA PHE A 293 4.64 -20.93 6.45
C PHE A 293 5.63 -21.50 7.47
N GLN A 294 5.70 -22.84 7.58
CA GLN A 294 6.69 -23.52 8.42
C GLN A 294 8.13 -23.23 7.98
N GLY A 295 8.41 -23.29 6.67
CA GLY A 295 9.73 -22.97 6.11
C GLY A 295 10.18 -21.51 6.30
N LEU A 296 9.22 -20.61 6.58
CA LEU A 296 9.48 -19.22 6.97
C LEU A 296 9.72 -19.06 8.48
N GLY A 297 9.35 -20.04 9.30
CA GLY A 297 9.44 -20.01 10.75
C GLY A 297 8.09 -19.82 11.46
N GLY A 298 6.98 -20.07 10.77
CA GLY A 298 5.63 -20.00 11.32
C GLY A 298 5.24 -18.60 11.79
N THR A 299 4.46 -18.53 12.88
CA THR A 299 3.92 -17.28 13.44
C THR A 299 5.02 -16.26 13.79
N LYS A 300 6.19 -16.73 14.25
CA LYS A 300 7.36 -15.88 14.54
C LYS A 300 7.82 -15.09 13.31
N TRP A 301 7.64 -15.61 12.10
CA TRP A 301 8.00 -14.89 10.89
C TRP A 301 7.10 -13.67 10.66
N LEU A 302 5.79 -13.80 10.91
CA LEU A 302 4.83 -12.71 10.79
C LEU A 302 5.02 -11.64 11.87
N THR A 303 5.36 -12.04 13.10
CA THR A 303 5.42 -11.11 14.25
C THR A 303 6.80 -10.47 14.46
N GLU A 304 7.90 -11.23 14.33
CA GLU A 304 9.24 -10.78 14.76
C GLU A 304 10.13 -10.38 13.58
N LYS A 305 10.20 -11.23 12.54
CA LYS A 305 11.23 -11.11 11.49
C LYS A 305 10.84 -10.17 10.35
N ARG A 306 9.55 -9.92 10.15
CA ARG A 306 9.06 -9.07 9.06
C ARG A 306 9.18 -7.58 9.35
N ASN A 307 9.18 -7.19 10.63
CA ASN A 307 9.02 -5.80 11.02
C ASN A 307 10.28 -4.94 10.82
N VAL A 308 11.48 -5.52 10.86
CA VAL A 308 12.73 -4.80 10.63
C VAL A 308 13.33 -5.24 9.28
N PRO A 309 13.05 -4.52 8.18
CA PRO A 309 13.74 -4.75 6.93
C PRO A 309 15.20 -4.38 7.19
N SER A 310 16.13 -5.25 6.79
CA SER A 310 17.54 -4.84 6.75
C SER A 310 17.63 -3.52 5.97
N TYR A 311 18.58 -2.64 6.32
CA TYR A 311 18.87 -1.44 5.54
C TYR A 311 18.86 -1.68 4.04
N LYS A 312 19.54 -2.74 3.59
CA LYS A 312 19.64 -3.14 2.18
C LYS A 312 18.30 -3.49 1.54
N ALA A 313 17.33 -3.96 2.33
CA ALA A 313 15.97 -4.21 1.85
C ALA A 313 15.19 -2.90 1.75
N SER A 314 15.24 -2.04 2.78
CA SER A 314 14.65 -0.71 2.73
C SER A 314 15.21 0.12 1.58
N GLU A 315 16.53 0.16 1.44
CA GLU A 315 17.25 0.84 0.37
C GLU A 315 16.84 0.30 -1.00
N ARG A 316 16.69 -1.02 -1.16
CA ARG A 316 16.17 -1.60 -2.41
C ARG A 316 14.74 -1.15 -2.71
N MET A 317 13.88 -1.15 -1.70
CA MET A 317 12.48 -0.75 -1.84
C MET A 317 12.32 0.76 -2.09
N SER A 318 13.27 1.58 -1.63
CA SER A 318 13.25 3.03 -1.80
C SER A 318 13.88 3.50 -3.11
N ARG A 319 14.52 2.60 -3.87
CA ARG A 319 15.10 2.94 -5.16
C ARG A 319 14.00 3.21 -6.18
N VAL A 320 14.00 4.44 -6.67
CA VAL A 320 13.13 4.90 -7.75
C VAL A 320 13.97 5.56 -8.83
N CYS A 321 13.50 5.46 -10.07
CA CYS A 321 14.09 6.20 -11.19
C CYS A 321 13.97 7.69 -10.90
N LYS A 322 15.10 8.41 -10.88
CA LYS A 322 15.12 9.84 -10.56
C LYS A 322 14.28 10.68 -11.52
N ARG A 323 14.17 10.26 -12.79
CA ARG A 323 13.40 10.97 -13.82
C ARG A 323 11.90 10.70 -13.79
N CYS A 324 11.50 9.43 -13.69
CA CYS A 324 10.10 9.03 -13.91
C CYS A 324 9.43 8.40 -12.67
N GLY A 325 10.13 8.34 -11.53
CA GLY A 325 9.60 7.82 -10.27
C GLY A 325 9.39 6.30 -10.22
N LYS A 326 9.61 5.57 -11.33
CA LYS A 326 9.43 4.11 -11.36
C LYS A 326 10.37 3.41 -10.36
N GLY A 327 9.79 2.71 -9.38
CA GLY A 327 10.53 1.89 -8.42
C GLY A 327 11.29 0.73 -9.08
N GLU A 328 12.33 0.24 -8.41
CA GLU A 328 13.03 -0.99 -8.82
C GLU A 328 12.05 -2.18 -8.76
N GLY A 329 11.69 -2.71 -9.93
CA GLY A 329 10.87 -3.91 -10.05
C GLY A 329 11.65 -5.17 -9.71
N LEU A 330 10.98 -6.34 -9.71
CA LEU A 330 11.69 -7.62 -9.66
C LEU A 330 12.21 -8.01 -11.05
N SER A 331 11.59 -7.48 -12.11
CA SER A 331 11.88 -7.83 -13.50
C SER A 331 12.87 -6.90 -14.18
N PHE A 332 13.10 -5.71 -13.64
CA PHE A 332 14.17 -4.82 -14.09
C PHE A 332 14.91 -4.26 -12.89
N LYS A 333 16.23 -4.22 -13.03
CA LYS A 333 17.13 -3.60 -12.07
C LYS A 333 17.33 -2.15 -12.48
N LEU A 334 17.27 -1.22 -11.54
CA LEU A 334 17.61 0.16 -11.86
C LEU A 334 19.12 0.29 -12.07
N MET A 335 19.50 1.04 -13.10
CA MET A 335 20.88 1.37 -13.39
C MET A 335 21.33 2.52 -12.50
N LYS A 336 22.49 2.37 -11.84
CA LYS A 336 23.13 3.47 -11.13
C LYS A 336 23.82 4.39 -12.12
N CYS A 337 23.85 5.69 -11.84
CA CYS A 337 24.76 6.60 -12.54
C CYS A 337 26.20 6.12 -12.36
N SER A 338 26.94 5.90 -13.44
CA SER A 338 28.30 5.34 -13.38
C SER A 338 29.33 6.27 -12.73
N LYS A 339 29.03 7.58 -12.63
CA LYS A 339 29.93 8.57 -12.01
C LYS A 339 29.71 8.67 -10.50
N CYS A 340 28.50 9.03 -10.07
CA CYS A 340 28.22 9.28 -8.66
C CYS A 340 27.72 8.05 -7.88
N LEU A 341 27.28 6.98 -8.57
CA LEU A 341 26.70 5.74 -8.00
C LEU A 341 25.49 5.94 -7.07
N HIS A 342 24.97 7.17 -6.98
CA HIS A 342 23.96 7.58 -6.01
C HIS A 342 22.53 7.56 -6.59
N VAL A 343 22.33 8.11 -7.79
CA VAL A 343 21.02 8.15 -8.43
C VAL A 343 20.77 6.93 -9.31
N TYR A 344 19.49 6.57 -9.44
CA TYR A 344 19.02 5.37 -10.13
C TYR A 344 18.15 5.74 -11.34
N TYR A 345 18.25 4.97 -12.41
CA TYR A 345 17.51 5.17 -13.65
C TYR A 345 16.97 3.85 -14.20
N CYS A 346 15.72 3.86 -14.70
CA CYS A 346 15.15 2.67 -15.35
C CYS A 346 15.60 2.48 -16.80
N SER A 347 16.18 3.52 -17.42
CA SER A 347 16.67 3.48 -18.80
C SER A 347 17.72 4.56 -19.05
N ARG A 348 18.50 4.40 -20.13
CA ARG A 348 19.47 5.42 -20.58
C ARG A 348 18.77 6.72 -20.98
N LYS A 349 17.58 6.63 -21.59
CA LYS A 349 16.75 7.79 -21.91
C LYS A 349 16.44 8.63 -20.67
N CYS A 350 15.95 7.99 -19.59
CA CYS A 350 15.69 8.68 -18.32
C CYS A 350 16.94 9.34 -17.72
N GLN A 351 18.11 8.71 -17.86
CA GLN A 351 19.37 9.30 -17.39
C GLN A 351 19.74 10.57 -18.19
N VAL A 352 19.62 10.53 -19.52
CA VAL A 352 19.97 11.68 -20.38
C VAL A 352 19.05 12.87 -20.11
N GLU A 353 17.74 12.62 -19.96
CA GLU A 353 16.77 13.67 -19.66
C GLU A 353 16.98 14.32 -18.28
N ASP A 354 17.38 13.54 -17.28
CA ASP A 354 17.64 14.04 -15.92
C ASP A 354 19.00 14.72 -15.77
N TYR A 355 19.96 14.39 -16.65
CA TYR A 355 21.35 14.82 -16.55
C TYR A 355 21.56 16.33 -16.37
N PRO A 356 20.86 17.24 -17.07
CA PRO A 356 21.03 18.68 -16.86
C PRO A 356 20.80 19.11 -15.41
N SER A 357 19.80 18.52 -14.74
CA SER A 357 19.49 18.80 -13.34
C SER A 357 20.36 18.01 -12.36
N HIS A 358 20.83 16.84 -12.77
CA HIS A 358 21.69 15.98 -11.95
C HIS A 358 23.16 16.40 -11.96
N LYS A 359 23.63 17.11 -13.00
CA LYS A 359 25.05 17.37 -13.26
C LYS A 359 25.81 17.95 -12.07
N SER A 360 25.25 18.94 -11.37
CA SER A 360 25.88 19.57 -10.21
C SER A 360 26.10 18.55 -9.08
N ASN A 361 25.01 17.89 -8.65
CA ASN A 361 25.04 16.92 -7.57
C ASN A 361 25.87 15.68 -7.94
N CYS A 362 25.91 15.32 -9.23
CA CYS A 362 26.74 14.25 -9.75
C CYS A 362 28.23 14.52 -9.52
N ALA A 363 28.67 15.75 -9.80
CA ALA A 363 30.05 16.16 -9.63
C ALA A 363 30.46 16.16 -8.14
N GLU A 364 29.60 16.70 -7.26
CA GLU A 364 29.83 16.70 -5.82
C GLU A 364 29.99 15.27 -5.26
N HIS A 365 29.03 14.39 -5.55
CA HIS A 365 29.11 13.00 -5.09
C HIS A 365 30.28 12.23 -5.70
N ALA A 366 30.63 12.49 -6.96
CA ALA A 366 31.81 11.88 -7.56
C ALA A 366 33.09 12.34 -6.87
N ALA A 367 33.18 13.62 -6.47
CA ALA A 367 34.31 14.15 -5.71
C ALA A 367 34.40 13.51 -4.31
N ASP A 368 33.28 13.32 -3.61
CA ASP A 368 33.24 12.62 -2.32
C ASP A 368 33.76 11.17 -2.44
N LEU A 369 33.32 10.45 -3.49
CA LEU A 369 33.79 9.09 -3.76
C LEU A 369 35.27 9.04 -4.11
N GLN A 370 35.77 9.99 -4.91
CA GLN A 370 37.19 10.10 -5.24
C GLN A 370 38.02 10.42 -4.00
N LYS A 371 37.53 11.30 -3.12
CA LYS A 371 38.17 11.60 -1.83
C LYS A 371 38.28 10.36 -0.96
N ALA A 372 37.18 9.61 -0.81
CA ALA A 372 37.20 8.33 -0.09
C ALA A 372 38.22 7.35 -0.70
N GLU A 373 38.26 7.21 -2.03
CA GLU A 373 39.23 6.35 -2.72
C GLU A 373 40.68 6.77 -2.47
N SER A 374 40.97 8.07 -2.55
CA SER A 374 42.32 8.60 -2.32
C SER A 374 42.82 8.40 -0.89
N LEU A 375 41.90 8.36 0.08
CA LEU A 375 42.21 8.11 1.49
C LEU A 375 42.46 6.63 1.78
N LYS A 376 42.03 5.69 0.92
CA LYS A 376 42.18 4.24 1.20
C LYS A 376 43.63 3.81 1.45
N SER A 377 44.59 4.43 0.79
CA SER A 377 46.02 4.08 0.92
C SER A 377 46.71 4.78 2.09
N THR A 378 46.21 5.94 2.53
CA THR A 378 46.85 6.80 3.53
C THR A 378 46.18 6.73 4.90
N SER A 379 44.85 6.65 4.93
CA SER A 379 44.03 6.53 6.13
C SER A 379 42.75 5.72 5.83
N PRO A 380 42.81 4.38 5.94
CA PRO A 380 41.68 3.51 5.69
C PRO A 380 40.43 3.83 6.52
N GLU A 381 40.63 4.24 7.77
CA GLU A 381 39.57 4.66 8.70
C GLU A 381 38.85 5.92 8.20
N ASP A 382 39.60 6.95 7.78
CA ASP A 382 39.02 8.18 7.24
C ASP A 382 38.33 7.93 5.90
N SER A 383 38.92 7.09 5.04
CA SER A 383 38.28 6.64 3.80
C SER A 383 36.91 6.00 4.09
N LYS A 384 36.85 5.10 5.09
CA LYS A 384 35.60 4.45 5.50
C LYS A 384 34.62 5.45 6.08
N CYS A 385 35.06 6.39 6.91
CA CYS A 385 34.23 7.46 7.46
C CYS A 385 33.62 8.32 6.35
N VAL A 386 34.42 8.79 5.39
CA VAL A 386 33.93 9.60 4.25
C VAL A 386 32.95 8.81 3.38
N HIS A 387 33.23 7.54 3.13
CA HIS A 387 32.33 6.67 2.38
C HIS A 387 30.99 6.47 3.10
N ASP A 388 31.03 6.12 4.38
CA ASP A 388 29.85 5.92 5.22
C ASP A 388 29.05 7.23 5.35
N TRP A 389 29.72 8.36 5.49
CA TRP A 389 29.11 9.69 5.55
C TRP A 389 28.34 9.99 4.27
N THR A 390 28.95 9.68 3.12
CA THR A 390 28.32 9.83 1.81
C THR A 390 27.07 8.98 1.69
N LEU A 391 27.04 7.78 2.26
CA LEU A 391 25.85 6.93 2.28
C LEU A 391 24.80 7.43 3.28
N TYR A 392 25.21 7.88 4.46
CA TYR A 392 24.33 8.37 5.53
C TYR A 392 23.55 9.62 5.10
N LYS A 393 24.26 10.67 4.65
CA LYS A 393 23.66 11.96 4.26
C LYS A 393 22.64 11.83 3.12
N ASN A 394 22.85 10.82 2.30
CA ASN A 394 22.07 10.53 1.09
C ASN A 394 21.00 9.45 1.29
N SER A 395 20.88 8.88 2.48
CA SER A 395 19.88 7.85 2.78
C SER A 395 18.48 8.46 2.79
N THR A 396 17.46 7.67 2.42
CA THR A 396 16.06 8.11 2.52
C THR A 396 15.63 8.35 3.97
N PHE A 397 16.27 7.66 4.93
CA PHE A 397 16.04 7.88 6.35
C PHE A 397 16.34 9.32 6.77
N SER A 398 17.49 9.87 6.33
CA SER A 398 17.85 11.27 6.60
C SER A 398 16.76 12.23 6.11
N ARG A 399 16.24 11.99 4.90
CA ARG A 399 15.17 12.80 4.31
C ARG A 399 13.86 12.70 5.10
N ASP A 400 13.41 11.49 5.40
CA ASP A 400 12.12 11.29 6.07
C ASP A 400 12.16 11.83 7.51
N ALA A 401 13.27 11.60 8.23
CA ALA A 401 13.51 12.19 9.54
C ALA A 401 13.47 13.73 9.48
N THR A 402 14.07 14.32 8.44
CA THR A 402 14.04 15.77 8.22
C THR A 402 12.61 16.28 7.96
N CYS A 403 11.84 15.61 7.10
CA CYS A 403 10.44 15.96 6.84
C CYS A 403 9.59 15.92 8.11
N HIS A 404 9.80 14.93 8.97
CA HIS A 404 9.12 14.81 10.25
C HIS A 404 9.54 15.89 11.24
N ALA A 405 10.84 16.15 11.40
CA ALA A 405 11.35 17.21 12.28
C ALA A 405 10.82 18.61 11.89
N LEU A 406 10.79 18.89 10.59
CA LEU A 406 10.23 20.13 10.04
C LEU A 406 8.68 20.16 10.06
N GLY A 407 8.01 19.05 10.41
CA GLY A 407 6.55 18.99 10.45
C GLY A 407 5.87 19.26 9.11
N LEU A 408 6.51 18.89 7.98
CA LEU A 408 6.04 19.24 6.63
C LEU A 408 4.67 18.66 6.29
N ARG A 409 4.29 17.54 6.93
CA ARG A 409 2.95 16.95 6.82
C ARG A 409 1.84 17.89 7.28
N PHE A 410 2.13 18.75 8.26
CA PHE A 410 1.17 19.69 8.81
C PHE A 410 1.30 21.07 8.19
N ASN A 411 2.51 21.48 7.81
CA ASN A 411 2.77 22.77 7.20
C ASN A 411 3.94 22.68 6.20
N ALA A 412 3.62 22.61 4.92
CA ALA A 412 4.61 22.55 3.83
C ALA A 412 5.47 23.83 3.72
N GLU A 413 4.97 24.99 4.14
CA GLU A 413 5.74 26.25 4.11
C GLU A 413 6.93 26.24 5.08
N ARG A 414 6.95 25.32 6.06
CA ARG A 414 8.13 25.11 6.90
C ARG A 414 9.34 24.63 6.10
N GLY A 415 9.13 24.02 4.93
CA GLY A 415 10.21 23.66 4.01
C GLY A 415 10.98 24.87 3.47
N LYS A 416 10.36 26.05 3.41
CA LYS A 416 10.96 27.30 2.92
C LYS A 416 11.45 28.22 4.04
N THR A 417 10.85 28.12 5.22
CA THR A 417 11.04 29.08 6.31
C THR A 417 11.87 28.52 7.46
N HIS A 418 12.02 27.20 7.54
CA HIS A 418 12.75 26.53 8.62
C HIS A 418 13.85 25.64 8.07
N ILE A 419 14.85 25.37 8.91
CA ILE A 419 15.96 24.48 8.62
C ILE A 419 16.20 23.55 9.81
N LEU A 420 16.50 22.28 9.51
CA LEU A 420 16.99 21.32 10.50
C LEU A 420 18.53 21.37 10.51
N ILE A 421 19.12 21.64 11.67
CA ILE A 421 20.58 21.54 11.87
C ILE A 421 20.83 20.34 12.77
N MET A 422 21.70 19.43 12.33
CA MET A 422 22.12 18.25 13.08
C MET A 422 23.64 18.18 13.16
N ARG A 423 24.14 17.99 14.38
CA ARG A 423 25.53 17.60 14.63
C ARG A 423 25.57 16.08 14.81
N VAL A 424 26.44 15.43 14.04
CA VAL A 424 26.63 13.98 14.17
C VAL A 424 28.08 13.64 14.47
N GLU A 425 28.26 12.50 15.14
CA GLU A 425 29.55 11.87 15.41
C GLU A 425 29.64 10.53 14.69
N TYR A 426 30.81 10.21 14.15
CA TYR A 426 31.09 8.90 13.55
C TYR A 426 31.40 7.86 14.64
N VAL A 427 30.67 6.76 14.62
CA VAL A 427 30.77 5.65 15.58
C VAL A 427 31.11 4.36 14.81
N PRO A 428 32.41 4.09 14.52
CA PRO A 428 32.81 3.00 13.64
C PRO A 428 32.49 1.59 14.17
N SER A 429 32.25 1.44 15.47
CA SER A 429 32.26 0.17 16.21
C SER A 429 30.98 -0.17 16.97
N SER A 430 29.83 0.42 16.62
CA SER A 430 28.68 0.54 17.53
C SER A 430 28.01 -0.74 18.05
N SER A 431 28.43 -1.99 17.75
CA SER A 431 27.71 -3.14 18.36
C SER A 431 28.32 -4.56 18.34
N GLY A 432 29.53 -4.82 17.83
CA GLY A 432 30.00 -6.20 17.62
C GLY A 432 29.12 -7.05 16.68
N LYS A 433 28.09 -6.45 16.07
CA LYS A 433 27.23 -7.11 15.08
C LYS A 433 28.01 -7.25 13.78
N LYS A 434 27.96 -8.45 13.20
CA LYS A 434 28.54 -8.77 11.89
C LYS A 434 28.00 -7.89 10.74
N HIS A 435 26.86 -7.23 10.95
CA HIS A 435 26.25 -6.28 10.03
C HIS A 435 25.76 -5.04 10.78
N VAL A 436 26.63 -4.02 10.87
CA VAL A 436 26.25 -2.68 11.36
C VAL A 436 25.71 -1.87 10.18
N ASP A 437 24.48 -1.38 10.32
CA ASP A 437 23.85 -0.47 9.38
C ASP A 437 24.69 0.81 9.25
N VAL A 438 24.74 1.43 8.08
CA VAL A 438 25.42 2.72 7.93
C VAL A 438 24.79 3.80 8.81
N LEU A 439 23.48 3.68 9.08
CA LEU A 439 22.76 4.56 9.99
C LEU A 439 23.24 4.43 11.44
N ASP A 440 23.66 3.23 11.86
CA ASP A 440 24.18 2.96 13.21
C ASP A 440 25.63 3.46 13.39
N ARG A 441 26.28 3.93 12.32
CA ARG A 441 27.64 4.48 12.35
C ARG A 441 27.67 5.98 12.54
N PHE A 442 26.51 6.63 12.62
CA PHE A 442 26.43 8.04 12.95
C PHE A 442 25.45 8.24 14.09
N ARG A 443 25.92 8.90 15.14
CA ARG A 443 25.08 9.28 16.27
C ARG A 443 24.78 10.76 16.15
N VAL A 444 23.49 11.11 16.14
CA VAL A 444 23.06 12.50 16.29
C VAL A 444 23.33 12.91 17.74
N VAL A 445 24.18 13.91 17.93
CA VAL A 445 24.57 14.43 19.25
C VAL A 445 23.71 15.62 19.62
N GLU A 446 23.43 16.47 18.63
CA GLU A 446 22.60 17.67 18.77
C GLU A 446 21.73 17.82 17.54
N ALA A 447 20.48 18.24 17.72
CA ALA A 447 19.57 18.56 16.62
C ALA A 447 18.62 19.68 17.02
N GLY A 448 18.35 20.60 16.10
CA GLY A 448 17.41 21.71 16.31
C GLY A 448 16.76 22.17 15.01
N VAL A 449 15.52 22.64 15.11
CA VAL A 449 14.79 23.25 14.00
C VAL A 449 14.71 24.74 14.24
N PHE A 450 15.23 25.52 13.29
CA PHE A 450 15.38 26.98 13.40
C PHE A 450 14.63 27.67 12.26
N ARG A 451 14.17 28.90 12.45
CA ARG A 451 13.68 29.71 11.33
C ARG A 451 14.87 30.35 10.62
N LEU A 452 14.82 30.39 9.30
CA LEU A 452 15.86 31.06 8.50
C LEU A 452 15.93 32.57 8.77
N SER A 453 14.82 33.16 9.23
CA SER A 453 14.74 34.58 9.63
C SER A 453 15.36 34.88 10.99
N ASP A 454 15.64 33.86 11.82
CA ASP A 454 16.18 34.08 13.16
C ASP A 454 17.60 34.65 13.05
N THR A 455 17.86 35.71 13.83
CA THR A 455 19.13 36.43 13.77
C THR A 455 20.26 35.52 14.26
N GLY A 456 21.22 35.24 13.37
CA GLY A 456 22.40 34.43 13.69
C GLY A 456 22.45 33.09 12.97
N VAL A 457 21.31 32.46 12.66
CA VAL A 457 21.27 31.10 12.08
C VAL A 457 22.09 30.98 10.80
N LEU A 458 21.93 31.91 9.85
CA LEU A 458 22.69 31.89 8.60
C LEU A 458 24.20 32.15 8.80
N LYS A 459 24.57 32.95 9.81
CA LYS A 459 25.98 33.20 10.16
C LYS A 459 26.60 31.95 10.79
N ASP A 460 25.84 31.25 11.62
CA ASP A 460 26.26 30.00 12.24
C ASP A 460 26.44 28.91 11.17
N ILE A 461 25.55 28.83 10.18
CA ILE A 461 25.73 27.92 9.04
C ILE A 461 27.00 28.28 8.25
N ASP A 462 27.24 29.55 7.93
CA ASP A 462 28.49 29.97 7.27
C ASP A 462 29.72 29.53 8.07
N ARG A 463 29.69 29.72 9.40
CA ARG A 463 30.77 29.33 10.31
C ARG A 463 30.97 27.80 10.33
N PHE A 464 29.91 27.02 10.49
CA PHE A 464 29.99 25.56 10.57
C PHE A 464 30.41 24.92 9.26
N MET A 465 29.98 25.48 8.13
CA MET A 465 30.30 24.97 6.79
C MET A 465 31.61 25.54 6.23
N GLY A 466 32.26 26.48 6.94
CA GLY A 466 33.47 27.15 6.47
C GLY A 466 33.22 28.03 5.24
N TYR A 467 32.00 28.54 5.06
CA TYR A 467 31.67 29.40 3.94
C TYR A 467 32.04 30.87 4.19
N PRO A 468 32.32 31.65 3.12
CA PRO A 468 32.40 33.11 3.24
C PRO A 468 31.10 33.70 3.80
N LYS A 469 31.23 34.78 4.58
CA LYS A 469 30.09 35.48 5.18
C LYS A 469 29.02 35.83 4.14
N GLY A 470 27.79 35.38 4.37
CA GLY A 470 26.62 35.61 3.54
C GLY A 470 26.35 34.53 2.49
N LYS A 471 27.26 33.56 2.31
CA LYS A 471 27.13 32.54 1.26
C LYS A 471 25.97 31.60 1.49
N SER A 472 25.69 31.21 2.73
CA SER A 472 24.54 30.35 3.06
C SER A 472 23.23 31.00 2.66
N LYS A 473 23.10 32.32 2.86
CA LYS A 473 21.93 33.07 2.42
C LYS A 473 21.78 33.01 0.89
N GLU A 474 22.84 33.32 0.15
CA GLU A 474 22.85 33.26 -1.32
C GLU A 474 22.49 31.86 -1.86
N LEU A 475 22.94 30.79 -1.20
CA LEU A 475 22.59 29.43 -1.57
C LEU A 475 21.13 29.10 -1.30
N MET A 476 20.61 29.51 -0.13
CA MET A 476 19.21 29.30 0.25
C MET A 476 18.26 30.05 -0.69
N ASP A 477 18.49 31.34 -0.90
CA ASP A 477 17.67 32.20 -1.76
C ASP A 477 17.60 31.62 -3.19
N ARG A 478 18.74 31.29 -3.79
CA ARG A 478 18.80 30.63 -5.11
C ARG A 478 18.06 29.30 -5.15
N THR A 479 18.14 28.51 -4.08
CA THR A 479 17.48 27.20 -4.03
C THR A 479 15.96 27.35 -3.96
N VAL A 480 15.46 28.34 -3.21
CA VAL A 480 14.04 28.71 -3.19
C VAL A 480 13.60 29.19 -4.57
N GLU A 481 14.32 30.12 -5.20
CA GLU A 481 14.02 30.63 -6.54
C GLU A 481 13.97 29.52 -7.61
N GLU A 482 14.96 28.61 -7.60
CA GLU A 482 14.98 27.47 -8.52
C GLU A 482 13.79 26.53 -8.32
N TRP A 483 13.37 26.32 -7.08
CA TRP A 483 12.20 25.52 -6.75
C TRP A 483 10.91 26.20 -7.21
N GLU A 484 10.74 27.49 -6.94
CA GLU A 484 9.57 28.26 -7.38
C GLU A 484 9.41 28.24 -8.90
N ARG A 485 10.54 28.31 -9.62
CA ARG A 485 10.58 28.17 -11.08
C ARG A 485 10.18 26.77 -11.57
N LYS A 486 10.47 25.71 -10.81
CA LYS A 486 10.12 24.31 -11.18
C LYS A 486 8.65 24.00 -10.92
N VAL A 487 8.09 24.57 -9.86
CA VAL A 487 6.68 24.35 -9.47
C VAL A 487 5.72 25.07 -10.42
N ARG A 488 6.15 26.17 -11.05
CA ARG A 488 5.36 26.86 -12.07
C ARG A 488 5.61 26.22 -13.44
N ASP A 489 4.55 25.82 -14.15
CA ASP A 489 4.67 25.45 -15.56
C ASP A 489 4.90 26.68 -16.46
N GLU A 490 5.16 26.47 -17.75
CA GLU A 490 5.35 27.55 -18.73
C GLU A 490 4.14 28.49 -18.85
N LYS A 491 2.97 28.08 -18.35
CA LYS A 491 1.72 28.84 -18.33
C LYS A 491 1.41 29.42 -16.95
N GLY A 492 2.35 29.35 -16.00
CA GLY A 492 2.20 29.83 -14.63
C GLY A 492 1.28 28.99 -13.75
N LYS A 493 0.80 27.83 -14.21
CA LYS A 493 0.02 26.91 -13.37
C LYS A 493 0.93 26.14 -12.43
N GLU A 494 0.45 25.98 -11.20
CA GLU A 494 1.13 25.23 -10.16
C GLU A 494 1.10 23.73 -10.51
N LYS A 495 2.27 23.13 -10.71
CA LYS A 495 2.43 21.66 -10.75
C LYS A 495 2.29 21.11 -9.33
N GLU A 496 1.94 19.82 -9.24
CA GLU A 496 1.85 19.09 -7.98
C GLU A 496 3.07 19.37 -7.08
N ARG A 497 2.82 19.82 -5.84
CA ARG A 497 3.84 20.41 -4.95
C ARG A 497 4.81 19.34 -4.45
N GLU A 498 5.98 19.21 -5.07
CA GLU A 498 7.13 18.63 -4.37
C GLU A 498 7.63 19.67 -3.35
N GLY A 499 7.62 19.36 -2.05
CA GLY A 499 8.14 20.27 -1.04
C GLY A 499 9.66 20.46 -1.14
N ILE A 500 10.16 21.65 -0.85
CA ILE A 500 11.59 21.91 -0.65
C ILE A 500 11.97 21.62 0.80
N VAL A 501 13.16 21.04 1.03
CA VAL A 501 13.61 20.64 2.36
C VAL A 501 15.06 21.09 2.55
N PHE A 502 15.26 22.04 3.46
CA PHE A 502 16.60 22.46 3.88
C PHE A 502 17.01 21.72 5.15
N HIS A 503 18.21 21.14 5.12
CA HIS A 503 18.87 20.62 6.31
C HIS A 503 20.38 20.73 6.18
N VAL A 504 21.04 20.94 7.31
CA VAL A 504 22.49 20.92 7.43
C VAL A 504 22.85 19.80 8.38
N VAL A 505 23.58 18.81 7.87
CA VAL A 505 24.20 17.78 8.69
C VAL A 505 25.70 17.97 8.56
N TYR A 506 26.39 18.12 9.68
CA TYR A 506 27.84 18.21 9.69
C TYR A 506 28.43 17.15 10.64
N LEU A 507 29.58 16.62 10.23
CA LEU A 507 30.38 15.72 11.04
C LEU A 507 31.25 16.59 11.95
N GLY A 508 30.99 16.52 13.26
CA GLY A 508 31.57 17.44 14.24
C GLY A 508 32.66 16.84 15.11
#